data_AF-A0A9W6AUG4-F1
#
_entry.id   AF-A0A9W6AUG4-F1
#
_cell.length_a   1.000
_cell.length_b   1.000
_cell.length_c   1.000
_cell.angle_alpha   90.00
_cell.angle_beta   90.00
_cell.angle_gamma   90.00
#
_symmetry.space_group_name_H-M   'P 1'
#
loop_
_entity.id
_entity.type
_entity.pdbx_description
1 polymer ?
#
loop_
_entity_poly.entity_id
_entity_poly.type
_entity_poly.pdbx_seq_one_letter_code
_entity_poly.pdbx_strand_id
1 'polypeptide(L)'
;MDKPAAAKALLAGAGLTNATLNCSIEAFQKIVPANASVVLAKRVAENGTFTPPAADTDFPNPAYQLPALCAVQIEMPTDANTTFNFGLFLPDTWKGRMV
;
A
#
# COMPACT_ATOMS: atom_id res chain seq x y z
N MET A 1 -41.05 -11.07 35.62
CA MET A 1 -40.92 -9.99 34.63
C MET A 1 -39.52 -9.45 34.75
N ASP A 2 -38.62 -9.78 33.82
CA ASP A 2 -37.29 -9.16 33.77
C ASP A 2 -36.98 -8.80 32.32
N LYS A 3 -36.82 -7.50 32.07
CA LYS A 3 -36.57 -6.89 30.76
C LYS A 3 -35.09 -6.58 30.66
N PRO A 4 -34.36 -7.00 29.61
CA PRO A 4 -32.98 -6.57 29.44
C PRO A 4 -32.95 -5.10 29.00
N ALA A 5 -32.17 -4.29 29.71
CA ALA A 5 -31.91 -2.91 29.38
C ALA A 5 -31.04 -2.84 28.11
N ALA A 6 -31.49 -2.04 27.14
CA ALA A 6 -30.76 -1.80 25.90
C ALA A 6 -29.50 -0.96 26.19
N ALA A 7 -28.32 -1.55 25.94
CA ALA A 7 -27.06 -0.84 25.96
C ALA A 7 -26.97 0.11 24.77
N LYS A 8 -26.86 1.41 25.02
CA LYS A 8 -26.57 2.42 24.00
C LYS A 8 -25.10 2.29 23.61
N ALA A 9 -24.83 1.83 22.38
CA ALA A 9 -23.50 1.93 21.80
C ALA A 9 -23.20 3.40 21.46
N LEU A 10 -22.19 3.99 22.11
CA LEU A 10 -21.59 5.23 21.66
C LEU A 10 -20.70 4.92 20.45
N LEU A 11 -21.12 5.38 19.27
CA LEU A 11 -20.25 5.45 18.10
C LEU A 11 -19.32 6.65 18.31
N ALA A 12 -18.13 6.39 18.84
CA ALA A 12 -17.04 7.35 18.80
C ALA A 12 -16.64 7.56 17.33
N GLY A 13 -16.91 8.74 16.79
CA GLY A 13 -16.42 9.12 15.47
C GLY A 13 -14.90 9.11 15.50
N ALA A 14 -14.29 8.12 14.85
CA ALA A 14 -12.86 8.13 14.60
C ALA A 14 -12.56 9.31 13.67
N GLY A 15 -12.00 10.38 14.24
CA GLY A 15 -11.37 11.41 13.43
C GLY A 15 -10.32 10.74 12.54
N LEU A 16 -10.38 10.99 11.24
CA LEU A 16 -9.36 10.57 10.29
C LEU A 16 -8.06 11.29 10.66
N THR A 17 -7.28 10.68 11.57
CA THR A 17 -5.87 11.02 11.68
C THR A 17 -5.28 10.73 10.31
N ASN A 18 -4.43 11.62 9.81
CA ASN A 18 -3.68 11.41 8.57
C ASN A 18 -2.70 10.26 8.85
N ALA A 19 -3.20 9.03 8.84
CA ALA A 19 -2.45 7.85 9.22
C ALA A 19 -1.29 7.74 8.24
N THR A 20 -0.08 7.94 8.74
CA THR A 20 1.13 7.68 7.97
C THR A 20 1.05 6.23 7.49
N LEU A 21 1.00 6.05 6.18
CA LEU A 21 0.90 4.75 5.54
C LEU A 21 1.98 3.82 6.12
N ASN A 22 1.60 2.67 6.67
CA ASN A 22 2.59 1.72 7.13
C ASN A 22 3.27 1.08 5.90
N CYS A 23 4.47 1.55 5.59
CA CYS A 23 5.22 1.12 4.41
C CYS A 23 6.04 -0.13 4.74
N SER A 24 5.35 -1.27 4.88
CA SER A 24 5.97 -2.57 5.12
C SER A 24 5.29 -3.66 4.30
N ILE A 25 6.04 -4.71 3.95
CA ILE A 25 5.52 -5.84 3.19
C ILE A 25 4.31 -6.45 3.91
N GLU A 26 4.40 -6.64 5.23
CA GLU A 26 3.34 -7.26 6.05
C GLU A 26 2.07 -6.41 6.10
N ALA A 27 2.19 -5.08 6.04
CA ALA A 27 1.04 -4.20 5.99
C ALA A 27 0.28 -4.36 4.67
N PHE A 28 0.99 -4.39 3.55
CA PHE A 28 0.39 -4.57 2.23
C PHE A 28 -0.10 -6.01 2.00
N GLN A 29 0.60 -7.01 2.54
CA GLN A 29 0.23 -8.41 2.38
C GLN A 29 -1.15 -8.71 2.98
N LYS A 30 -1.57 -7.95 3.99
CA LYS A 30 -2.90 -8.05 4.61
C LYS A 30 -4.04 -7.51 3.76
N ILE A 31 -3.76 -6.69 2.74
CA ILE A 31 -4.79 -6.04 1.90
C ILE A 31 -4.83 -6.56 0.47
N VAL A 32 -3.76 -7.20 -0.01
CA VAL A 32 -3.76 -7.87 -1.32
C VAL A 32 -4.46 -9.24 -1.23
N PRO A 33 -4.91 -9.81 -2.36
CA PRO A 33 -5.46 -11.16 -2.39
C PRO A 33 -4.49 -12.21 -1.83
N ALA A 34 -5.01 -13.28 -1.22
CA ALA A 34 -4.18 -14.29 -0.54
C ALA A 34 -3.23 -15.06 -1.46
N ASN A 35 -3.51 -15.10 -2.77
CA ASN A 35 -2.66 -15.72 -3.79
C ASN A 35 -1.64 -14.73 -4.40
N ALA A 36 -1.68 -13.45 -4.02
CA ALA A 36 -0.71 -12.44 -4.44
C ALA A 36 0.45 -12.33 -3.43
N SER A 37 1.60 -11.85 -3.91
CA SER A 37 2.79 -11.64 -3.09
C SER A 37 3.25 -10.19 -3.15
N VAL A 38 3.42 -9.55 -2.00
CA VAL A 38 4.09 -8.25 -1.93
C VAL A 38 5.60 -8.49 -1.89
N VAL A 39 6.29 -8.12 -2.96
CA VAL A 39 7.72 -8.42 -3.13
C VAL A 39 8.63 -7.25 -2.76
N LEU A 40 8.06 -6.04 -2.65
CA LEU A 40 8.77 -4.85 -2.21
C LEU A 40 7.82 -3.90 -1.49
N ALA A 41 8.28 -3.31 -0.39
CA ALA A 41 7.70 -2.13 0.21
C ALA A 41 8.86 -1.25 0.72
N LYS A 42 9.02 -0.05 0.16
CA LYS A 42 10.14 0.83 0.44
C LYS A 42 9.69 2.27 0.60
N ARG A 43 10.05 2.86 1.74
CA ARG A 43 9.84 4.29 1.97
C ARG A 43 10.83 5.11 1.15
N VAL A 44 10.33 6.16 0.52
CA VAL A 44 11.09 7.19 -0.16
C VAL A 44 10.83 8.50 0.56
N ALA A 45 11.90 9.18 0.98
CA ALA A 45 11.79 10.49 1.62
C ALA A 45 11.48 11.59 0.59
N GLU A 46 11.06 12.76 1.07
CA GLU A 46 10.86 13.95 0.23
C GLU A 46 12.12 14.28 -0.59
N ASN A 47 11.94 14.61 -1.87
CA ASN A 47 13.00 14.79 -2.87
C ASN A 47 13.91 13.56 -3.05
N GLY A 48 13.43 12.38 -2.66
CA GLY A 48 14.20 11.14 -2.69
C GLY A 48 14.28 10.50 -4.07
N THR A 49 15.02 9.39 -4.12
CA THR A 49 15.18 8.55 -5.32
C THR A 49 14.71 7.13 -5.03
N PHE A 50 13.89 6.59 -5.93
CA PHE A 50 13.60 5.16 -5.96
C PHE A 50 14.42 4.51 -7.08
N THR A 51 15.26 3.55 -6.71
CA THR A 51 15.94 2.67 -7.67
C THR A 51 15.18 1.34 -7.71
N PRO A 52 14.59 0.98 -8.85
CA PRO A 52 13.91 -0.31 -9.04
C PRO A 52 14.87 -1.48 -8.79
N PRO A 53 14.36 -2.65 -8.37
CA PRO A 53 15.16 -3.87 -8.31
C PRO A 53 15.75 -4.20 -9.69
N ALA A 54 16.94 -4.80 -9.74
CA ALA A 54 17.59 -5.13 -11.01
C ALA A 54 16.80 -6.13 -11.90
N ALA A 55 15.86 -6.86 -11.31
CA ALA A 55 14.95 -7.74 -12.05
C ALA A 55 13.87 -6.99 -12.84
N ASP A 56 13.65 -5.71 -12.56
CA ASP A 56 12.71 -4.84 -13.27
C ASP A 56 13.38 -4.28 -14.54
N THR A 57 13.49 -5.14 -15.56
CA THR A 57 14.28 -4.86 -16.77
C THR A 57 13.64 -3.82 -17.68
N ASP A 58 12.32 -3.65 -17.62
CA ASP A 58 11.58 -2.73 -18.47
C ASP A 58 11.60 -1.30 -17.90
N PHE A 59 11.83 -1.15 -16.60
CA PHE A 59 11.96 0.14 -15.92
C PHE A 59 13.26 0.22 -15.12
N PRO A 60 14.45 0.15 -15.75
CA PRO A 60 15.72 0.03 -15.04
C PRO A 60 16.22 1.36 -14.45
N ASN A 61 15.68 2.48 -14.91
CA ASN A 61 16.17 3.81 -14.55
C ASN A 61 15.58 4.27 -13.21
N PRO A 62 16.38 4.85 -12.31
CA PRO A 62 15.85 5.40 -11.07
C PRO A 62 14.86 6.54 -11.32
N ALA A 63 13.86 6.63 -10.45
CA ALA A 63 12.94 7.75 -10.38
C ALA A 63 13.45 8.75 -9.32
N TYR A 64 13.69 9.99 -9.73
CA TYR A 64 14.29 11.04 -8.91
C TYR A 64 13.26 12.06 -8.43
N GLN A 65 13.63 12.86 -7.42
CA GLN A 65 12.85 14.01 -6.92
C GLN A 65 11.41 13.63 -6.55
N LEU A 66 11.24 12.44 -5.99
CA LEU A 66 9.93 11.93 -5.59
C LEU A 66 9.45 12.65 -4.31
N PRO A 67 8.15 12.92 -4.17
CA PRO A 67 7.59 13.32 -2.89
C PRO A 67 7.75 12.19 -1.86
N ALA A 68 7.57 12.50 -0.57
CA ALA A 68 7.51 11.48 0.46
C ALA A 68 6.40 10.45 0.14
N LEU A 69 6.80 9.19 -0.05
CA LEU A 69 5.91 8.13 -0.53
C LEU A 69 6.37 6.73 -0.09
N CYS A 70 5.49 5.75 -0.26
CA CYS A 70 5.81 4.34 -0.22
C CYS A 70 5.78 3.74 -1.62
N ALA A 71 6.90 3.20 -2.07
CA ALA A 71 6.98 2.38 -3.26
C ALA A 71 6.65 0.93 -2.88
N VAL A 72 5.71 0.31 -3.59
CA VAL A 72 5.29 -1.07 -3.36
C VAL A 72 5.34 -1.82 -4.67
N GLN A 73 5.77 -3.07 -4.66
CA GLN A 73 5.63 -3.97 -5.81
C GLN A 73 4.90 -5.24 -5.40
N ILE A 74 4.01 -5.66 -6.29
CA ILE A 74 3.12 -6.81 -6.07
C ILE A 74 3.27 -7.74 -7.27
N GLU A 75 3.53 -9.00 -6.97
CA GLU A 75 3.45 -10.09 -7.93
C GLU A 75 2.08 -10.76 -7.81
N MET A 76 1.38 -10.83 -8.95
CA MET A 76 0.04 -11.40 -9.05
C MET A 76 0.06 -12.64 -9.95
N PRO A 77 -0.49 -13.76 -9.48
CA PRO A 77 -0.76 -14.88 -10.37
C PRO A 77 -1.96 -14.57 -11.27
N THR A 78 -1.98 -15.22 -12.43
CA THR A 78 -3.13 -15.28 -13.34
C THR A 78 -3.72 -16.69 -13.35
N ASP A 79 -4.94 -16.82 -13.85
CA ASP A 79 -5.59 -18.12 -14.03
C ASP A 79 -4.88 -19.02 -15.07
N ALA A 80 -4.01 -18.45 -15.90
CA ALA A 80 -3.21 -19.18 -16.89
C ALA A 80 -1.90 -19.75 -16.33
N ASN A 81 -1.74 -19.78 -15.00
CA ASN A 81 -0.53 -20.22 -14.31
C ASN A 81 0.73 -19.42 -14.73
N THR A 82 0.52 -18.13 -15.02
CA THR A 82 1.57 -17.13 -15.25
C THR A 82 1.50 -16.06 -14.16
N THR A 83 2.53 -15.21 -14.08
CA THR A 83 2.54 -14.07 -13.16
C THR A 83 2.71 -12.76 -13.92
N PHE A 84 2.20 -11.67 -13.35
CA PHE A 84 2.60 -10.32 -13.71
C PHE A 84 3.00 -9.56 -12.45
N ASN A 85 3.94 -8.64 -12.59
CA ASN A 85 4.37 -7.77 -11.51
C ASN A 85 3.95 -6.33 -11.83
N PHE A 86 3.54 -5.58 -10.82
CA PHE A 86 3.32 -4.15 -10.96
C PHE A 86 3.77 -3.39 -9.71
N GLY A 87 4.20 -2.16 -9.94
CA GLY A 87 4.62 -1.21 -8.90
C GLY A 87 3.58 -0.11 -8.66
N LEU A 88 3.52 0.38 -7.43
CA LEU A 88 2.71 1.54 -7.02
C LEU A 88 3.57 2.51 -6.22
N PHE A 89 3.44 3.80 -6.52
CA PHE A 89 3.92 4.87 -5.65
C PHE A 89 2.72 5.47 -4.90
N LEU A 90 2.71 5.33 -3.59
CA LEU A 90 1.65 5.77 -2.70
C LEU A 90 2.13 6.95 -1.85
N PRO A 91 1.79 8.21 -2.20
CA PRO A 91 2.25 9.39 -1.48
C PRO A 91 1.71 9.44 -0.05
N ASP A 92 2.51 9.95 0.89
CA ASP A 92 2.06 10.18 2.26
C ASP A 92 0.92 11.24 2.30
N THR A 93 0.89 12.15 1.33
CA THR A 93 -0.21 13.09 1.09
C THR A 93 -0.94 12.76 -0.21
N TRP A 94 -2.02 12.00 -0.13
CA TRP A 94 -2.83 11.64 -1.29
C TRP A 94 -3.88 12.70 -1.63
N LYS A 95 -3.98 13.07 -2.91
CA LYS A 95 -4.96 14.06 -3.42
C LYS A 95 -6.18 13.42 -4.09
N GLY A 96 -6.41 12.12 -3.88
CA GLY A 96 -7.60 11.42 -4.38
C GLY A 96 -7.57 11.07 -5.87
N ARG A 97 -6.38 11.00 -6.49
CA ARG A 97 -6.23 10.63 -7.91
C ARG A 97 -5.38 9.37 -8.05
N MET A 98 -5.77 8.54 -9.01
CA MET A 98 -5.06 7.33 -9.44
C MET A 98 -4.65 7.53 -10.91
N VAL A 99 -3.46 7.08 -11.28
CA VAL A 99 -2.89 7.13 -12.64
C VAL A 99 -2.20 5.81 -12.95
#